data_AF-A0A527WGK8-F1
#
_entry.id   AF-A0A527WGK8-F1
#
_cell.length_a   1.000
_cell.length_b   1.000
_cell.length_c   1.000
_cell.angle_alpha   90.00
_cell.angle_beta   90.00
_cell.angle_gamma   90.00
#
_symmetry.space_group_name_H-M   'P 1'
#
loop_
_entity.id
_entity.type
_entity.pdbx_description
1 polymer ?
#
loop_
_entity_poly.entity_id
_entity_poly.type
_entity_poly.pdbx_seq_one_letter_code
_entity_poly.pdbx_strand_id
1 'polypeptide(L)'
;MSVQTTDYTVSEIRSPAAFITSRVFIYGALVFWAFVCLFPIYWTITTSFKSAVDVTQGHLIPFVDFTPDWKGWRSLGLSPDSIFQTSTVRDEFLKRFMNSVITSVGASALAIIIGSLAAYGLVRYRYKFAWFRNEDISFFFLSQLILPPVVLALP
;
A
#
# COMPACT_ATOMS: atom_id res chain seq x y z
N MET A 1 30.19 -1.50 -55.61
CA MET A 1 28.86 -0.88 -55.79
C MET A 1 27.84 -1.88 -55.26
N SER A 2 27.37 -1.71 -54.02
CA SER A 2 26.14 -2.35 -53.49
C SER A 2 25.77 -1.66 -52.18
N VAL A 3 24.96 -0.61 -52.31
CA VAL A 3 24.37 0.12 -51.20
C VAL A 3 23.47 -0.84 -50.43
N GLN A 4 23.77 -1.09 -49.16
CA GLN A 4 22.83 -1.75 -48.26
C GLN A 4 21.67 -0.79 -48.00
N THR A 5 20.53 -1.07 -48.63
CA THR A 5 19.27 -0.40 -48.34
C THR A 5 18.81 -0.84 -46.96
N THR A 6 18.77 0.10 -46.03
CA THR A 6 18.10 -0.02 -44.74
C THR A 6 16.62 -0.31 -45.00
N ASP A 7 16.18 -1.54 -44.76
CA ASP A 7 14.77 -1.88 -44.71
C ASP A 7 14.17 -1.18 -43.47
N TYR A 8 13.59 0.00 -43.71
CA TYR A 8 12.68 0.63 -42.76
C TYR A 8 11.45 -0.26 -42.67
N THR A 9 11.42 -1.14 -41.68
CA THR A 9 10.25 -1.95 -41.34
C THR A 9 9.05 -1.01 -41.20
N VAL A 10 8.16 -1.09 -42.17
CA VAL A 10 6.87 -0.41 -42.25
C VAL A 10 6.24 -0.42 -40.88
N SER A 11 5.93 0.77 -40.37
CA SER A 11 5.18 0.95 -39.13
C SER A 11 4.00 -0.02 -39.15
N GLU A 12 3.94 -0.90 -38.14
CA GLU A 12 2.82 -1.79 -37.93
C GLU A 12 1.58 -0.88 -37.72
N ILE A 13 0.84 -0.61 -38.80
CA ILE A 13 -0.42 0.14 -38.76
C ILE A 13 -1.40 -0.79 -38.03
N ARG A 14 -1.32 -0.79 -36.70
CA ARG A 14 -2.29 -1.46 -35.84
C ARG A 14 -3.64 -0.93 -36.26
N SER A 15 -4.51 -1.82 -36.75
CA SER A 15 -5.84 -1.43 -37.17
C SER A 15 -6.53 -0.69 -36.03
N PRO A 16 -7.30 0.38 -36.30
CA PRO A 16 -7.99 1.13 -35.25
C PRO A 16 -8.89 0.21 -34.39
N ALA A 17 -9.42 -0.87 -34.98
CA ALA A 17 -10.16 -1.91 -34.29
C ALA A 17 -9.32 -2.71 -33.27
N ALA A 18 -8.08 -3.09 -33.61
CA ALA A 18 -7.19 -3.79 -32.68
C ALA A 18 -6.77 -2.90 -31.49
N PHE A 19 -6.61 -1.60 -31.74
CA PHE A 19 -6.30 -0.62 -30.71
C PHE A 19 -7.46 -0.38 -29.73
N ILE A 20 -8.69 -0.27 -30.25
CA ILE A 20 -9.90 -0.11 -29.42
C ILE A 20 -10.14 -1.39 -28.61
N THR A 21 -10.03 -2.57 -29.23
CA THR A 21 -10.22 -3.87 -28.56
C THR A 21 -9.22 -4.06 -27.41
N SER A 22 -7.94 -3.73 -27.62
CA SER A 22 -6.92 -3.80 -26.57
C SER A 22 -7.24 -2.89 -25.39
N ARG A 23 -7.67 -1.64 -25.66
CA ARG A 23 -8.07 -0.70 -24.60
C ARG A 23 -9.27 -1.18 -23.82
N VAL A 24 -10.31 -1.69 -24.48
CA VAL A 24 -11.50 -2.25 -23.82
C VAL A 24 -11.10 -3.39 -22.88
N PHE A 25 -10.21 -4.29 -23.32
CA PHE A 25 -9.74 -5.37 -22.47
C PHE A 25 -8.91 -4.87 -21.28
N ILE A 26 -7.98 -3.92 -21.50
CA ILE A 26 -7.16 -3.33 -20.43
C ILE A 26 -8.05 -2.60 -19.42
N TYR A 27 -8.95 -1.72 -19.87
CA TYR A 27 -9.85 -0.99 -18.96
C TYR A 27 -10.85 -1.93 -18.28
N GLY A 28 -11.35 -2.96 -18.96
CA GLY A 28 -12.19 -3.99 -18.36
C GLY A 28 -11.46 -4.73 -17.24
N ALA A 29 -10.21 -5.15 -17.48
CA ALA A 29 -9.37 -5.78 -16.47
C ALA A 29 -9.05 -4.83 -15.30
N LEU A 30 -8.77 -3.56 -15.57
CA LEU A 30 -8.51 -2.55 -14.54
C LEU A 30 -9.76 -2.27 -13.69
N VAL A 31 -10.95 -2.16 -14.29
CA VAL A 31 -12.21 -1.96 -13.57
C VAL A 31 -12.54 -3.17 -12.71
N PHE A 32 -12.39 -4.39 -13.26
CA PHE A 32 -12.57 -5.62 -12.51
C PHE A 32 -11.59 -5.69 -11.32
N TRP A 33 -10.31 -5.41 -11.55
CA TRP A 33 -9.30 -5.42 -10.49
C TRP A 33 -9.57 -4.35 -9.43
N ALA A 34 -9.96 -3.14 -9.85
CA ALA A 34 -10.35 -2.07 -8.93
C ALA A 34 -11.53 -2.50 -8.05
N PHE A 35 -12.53 -3.18 -8.61
CA PHE A 35 -13.65 -3.71 -7.84
C PHE A 35 -13.20 -4.72 -6.78
N VAL A 36 -12.32 -5.66 -7.15
CA VAL A 36 -11.75 -6.65 -6.21
C VAL A 36 -10.98 -5.97 -5.08
N CYS A 37 -10.17 -4.94 -5.38
CA CYS A 37 -9.43 -4.18 -4.36
C CYS A 37 -10.33 -3.28 -3.50
N LEU A 38 -11.41 -2.74 -4.06
CA LEU A 38 -12.34 -1.85 -3.35
C LEU A 38 -13.28 -2.62 -2.42
N PHE A 39 -13.57 -3.89 -2.70
CA PHE A 39 -14.49 -4.69 -1.88
C PHE A 39 -14.09 -4.76 -0.39
N PRO A 40 -12.83 -5.07 -0.01
CA PRO A 40 -12.39 -5.03 1.40
C PRO A 40 -12.51 -3.64 2.04
N ILE A 41 -12.29 -2.57 1.26
CA ILE A 41 -12.42 -1.19 1.73
C ILE A 41 -13.90 -0.88 2.01
N TYR A 42 -14.78 -1.23 1.07
CA TYR A 42 -16.23 -1.12 1.25
C TYR A 42 -16.70 -1.87 2.49
N TRP A 43 -16.23 -3.12 2.66
CA TRP A 43 -16.53 -3.91 3.84
C TRP A 43 -16.10 -3.20 5.13
N THR A 44 -14.86 -2.74 5.20
CA THR A 44 -14.31 -2.03 6.38
C THR A 44 -15.14 -0.79 6.71
N ILE A 45 -15.50 0.01 5.70
CA ILE A 45 -16.33 1.22 5.89
C ILE A 45 -17.70 0.83 6.45
N THR A 46 -18.39 -0.13 5.83
CA THR A 46 -19.73 -0.53 6.31
C THR A 46 -19.68 -1.13 7.72
N THR A 47 -18.62 -1.87 8.08
CA THR A 47 -18.46 -2.40 9.44
C THR A 47 -18.25 -1.31 10.50
N SER A 48 -17.67 -0.16 10.14
CA SER A 48 -17.48 0.95 11.09
C SER A 48 -18.81 1.59 11.57
N PHE A 49 -19.90 1.35 10.83
CA PHE A 49 -21.25 1.83 11.13
C PHE A 49 -22.20 0.72 11.62
N LYS A 50 -21.72 -0.52 11.77
CA LYS A 50 -22.50 -1.67 12.27
C LYS A 50 -22.39 -1.79 13.80
N SER A 51 -23.46 -2.23 14.45
CA SER A 51 -23.37 -2.65 15.87
C SER A 51 -22.62 -3.98 16.00
N ALA A 52 -22.02 -4.28 17.15
CA ALA A 52 -21.25 -5.51 17.37
C ALA A 52 -22.05 -6.80 17.09
N VAL A 53 -23.38 -6.75 17.24
CA VAL A 53 -24.31 -7.84 16.93
C VAL A 53 -24.49 -8.02 15.42
N ASP A 54 -24.45 -6.94 14.63
CA ASP A 54 -24.63 -6.98 13.17
C ASP A 54 -23.36 -7.41 12.43
N VAL A 55 -22.19 -7.28 13.07
CA VAL A 55 -20.91 -7.76 12.53
C VAL A 55 -20.82 -9.28 12.55
N THR A 56 -21.36 -9.94 13.59
CA THR A 56 -21.33 -11.41 13.71
C THR A 56 -22.44 -12.09 12.91
N GLN A 57 -23.48 -11.37 12.51
CA GLN A 57 -24.61 -11.87 11.71
C GLN A 57 -24.39 -11.76 10.19
N GLY A 58 -23.31 -11.12 9.73
CA GLY A 58 -22.95 -11.10 8.30
C GLY A 58 -23.87 -10.25 7.42
N HIS A 59 -24.59 -9.28 7.99
CA HIS A 59 -25.41 -8.33 7.24
C HIS A 59 -24.52 -7.43 6.40
N LEU A 60 -24.76 -7.30 5.08
CA LEU A 60 -23.87 -6.57 4.16
C LEU A 60 -24.40 -5.18 3.82
N ILE A 61 -25.71 -5.02 3.65
CA ILE A 61 -26.29 -3.87 2.96
C ILE A 61 -26.83 -2.85 3.99
N PRO A 62 -26.29 -1.62 4.04
CA PRO A 62 -26.82 -0.58 4.91
C PRO A 62 -28.25 -0.22 4.50
N PHE A 63 -29.12 0.06 5.49
CA PHE A 63 -30.55 0.41 5.34
C PHE A 63 -31.49 -0.74 4.95
N VAL A 64 -30.98 -1.88 4.49
CA VAL A 64 -31.79 -3.08 4.20
C VAL A 64 -31.58 -4.15 5.28
N ASP A 65 -30.31 -4.42 5.63
CA ASP A 65 -29.97 -5.48 6.58
C ASP A 65 -29.67 -4.96 8.00
N PHE A 66 -29.30 -3.69 8.16
CA PHE A 66 -29.00 -3.08 9.46
C PHE A 66 -29.28 -1.56 9.47
N THR A 67 -29.65 -1.04 10.63
CA THR A 67 -29.77 0.41 10.86
C THR A 67 -28.39 0.99 11.17
N PRO A 68 -27.87 1.95 10.38
CA PRO A 68 -26.55 2.51 10.62
C PRO A 68 -26.51 3.22 11.97
N ASP A 69 -25.58 2.81 12.83
CA ASP A 69 -25.44 3.33 14.18
C ASP A 69 -24.03 3.91 14.38
N TRP A 70 -23.97 5.09 15.02
CA TRP A 70 -22.72 5.82 15.27
C TRP A 70 -21.98 5.31 16.52
N LYS A 71 -22.37 4.16 17.08
CA LYS A 71 -21.80 3.58 18.31
C LYS A 71 -20.27 3.48 18.29
N GLY A 72 -19.65 3.05 17.18
CA GLY A 72 -18.18 2.96 17.06
C GLY A 72 -17.48 4.32 17.16
N TRP A 73 -18.06 5.34 16.52
CA TRP A 73 -17.57 6.71 16.58
C TRP A 73 -17.84 7.36 17.94
N ARG A 74 -18.96 7.01 18.59
CA ARG A 74 -19.30 7.44 19.95
C ARG A 74 -18.31 6.88 20.98
N SER A 75 -17.90 5.61 20.83
CA SER A 75 -16.88 5.01 21.71
C SER A 75 -15.49 5.63 21.58
N LEU A 76 -15.17 6.25 20.44
CA LEU A 76 -13.93 6.99 20.21
C LEU A 76 -14.04 8.48 20.60
N GLY A 77 -15.22 8.94 21.04
CA GLY A 77 -15.49 10.36 21.32
C GLY A 77 -15.58 11.24 20.07
N LEU A 78 -15.66 10.65 18.87
CA LEU A 78 -15.74 11.34 17.57
C LEU A 78 -17.18 11.42 17.01
N SER A 79 -18.19 11.06 17.80
CA SER A 79 -19.60 11.21 17.40
C SER A 79 -20.05 12.68 17.43
N PRO A 80 -21.05 13.08 16.61
CA PRO A 80 -21.60 14.44 16.61
C PRO A 80 -22.03 14.94 18.00
N ASP A 81 -22.50 14.04 18.87
CA ASP A 81 -22.95 14.37 20.23
C ASP A 81 -21.80 14.58 21.23
N SER A 82 -20.65 13.92 21.00
CA SER A 82 -19.50 13.91 21.91
C SER A 82 -18.35 14.81 21.45
N ILE A 83 -18.42 15.37 20.24
CA ILE A 83 -17.33 16.14 19.63
C ILE A 83 -17.00 17.42 20.41
N PHE A 84 -18.01 18.03 21.05
CA PHE A 84 -17.87 19.22 21.89
C PHE A 84 -17.66 18.90 23.38
N GLN A 85 -17.69 17.62 23.76
CA GLN A 85 -17.43 17.19 25.14
C GLN A 85 -15.99 16.70 25.31
N THR A 86 -15.41 16.94 26.49
CA THR A 86 -14.07 16.46 26.83
C THR A 86 -14.11 14.93 26.95
N SER A 87 -13.39 14.24 26.06
CA SER A 87 -13.34 12.78 26.00
C SER A 87 -11.89 12.33 26.13
N THR A 88 -11.54 11.69 27.25
CA THR A 88 -10.18 11.16 27.52
C THR A 88 -9.75 10.14 26.46
N VAL A 89 -10.69 9.33 25.97
CA VAL A 89 -10.45 8.32 24.93
C VAL A 89 -10.06 8.96 23.59
N ARG A 90 -10.67 10.10 23.22
CA ARG A 90 -10.33 10.82 21.99
C ARG A 90 -8.90 11.36 22.05
N ASP A 91 -8.54 11.97 23.18
CA ASP A 91 -7.22 12.56 23.36
C ASP A 91 -6.13 11.48 23.37
N GLU A 92 -6.39 10.32 23.98
CA GLU A 92 -5.50 9.16 23.89
C GLU A 92 -5.39 8.60 22.46
N PHE A 93 -6.51 8.46 21.74
CA PHE A 93 -6.50 8.00 20.35
C PHE A 93 -5.70 8.94 19.46
N LEU A 94 -5.97 10.25 19.53
CA LEU A 94 -5.25 11.27 18.75
C LEU A 94 -3.76 11.29 19.11
N LYS A 95 -3.40 11.13 20.38
CA LYS A 95 -2.01 11.02 20.80
C LYS A 95 -1.32 9.81 20.18
N ARG A 96 -1.95 8.62 20.22
CA ARG A 96 -1.39 7.38 19.63
C ARG A 96 -1.31 7.48 18.09
N PHE A 97 -2.32 8.07 17.47
CA PHE A 97 -2.34 8.35 16.03
C PHE A 97 -1.20 9.28 15.64
N MET A 98 -1.04 10.41 16.34
CA MET A 98 0.03 11.36 16.07
C MET A 98 1.43 10.76 16.29
N ASN A 99 1.62 9.96 17.34
CA ASN A 99 2.87 9.23 17.53
C ASN A 99 3.17 8.33 16.32
N SER A 100 2.16 7.60 15.82
CA SER A 100 2.31 6.72 14.65
C SER A 100 2.62 7.51 13.37
N VAL A 101 1.97 8.66 13.16
CA VAL A 101 2.24 9.55 12.03
C VAL A 101 3.68 10.08 12.09
N ILE A 102 4.12 10.60 13.24
CA ILE A 102 5.47 11.14 13.41
C ILE A 102 6.52 10.03 13.20
N THR A 103 6.32 8.86 13.82
CA THR A 103 7.27 7.74 13.69
C THR A 103 7.31 7.19 12.27
N SER A 104 6.17 7.00 11.61
CA SER A 104 6.14 6.45 10.24
C SER A 104 6.78 7.39 9.22
N VAL A 105 6.46 8.69 9.28
CA VAL A 105 7.04 9.71 8.38
C VAL A 105 8.52 9.88 8.67
N GLY A 106 8.91 9.98 9.94
CA GLY A 106 10.31 10.13 10.35
C GLY A 106 11.16 8.92 9.95
N ALA A 107 10.68 7.70 10.22
CA ALA A 107 11.38 6.47 9.85
C ALA A 107 11.49 6.32 8.33
N SER A 108 10.43 6.61 7.58
CA SER A 108 10.44 6.53 6.11
C SER A 108 11.42 7.53 5.50
N ALA A 109 11.44 8.77 6.01
CA ALA A 109 12.38 9.79 5.55
C ALA A 109 13.83 9.37 5.82
N LEU A 110 14.13 8.91 7.05
CA LEU A 110 15.46 8.41 7.40
C LEU A 110 15.87 7.20 6.55
N ALA A 111 14.95 6.26 6.31
CA ALA A 111 15.20 5.08 5.49
C ALA A 111 15.54 5.45 4.04
N ILE A 112 14.83 6.42 3.45
CA ILE A 112 15.12 6.90 2.09
C ILE A 112 16.50 7.58 2.04
N ILE A 113 16.81 8.44 3.02
CA ILE A 113 18.11 9.13 3.06
C ILE A 113 19.24 8.12 3.17
N ILE A 114 19.23 7.27 4.22
CA ILE A 114 20.30 6.32 4.46
C ILE A 114 20.38 5.27 3.34
N GLY A 115 19.23 4.72 2.92
CA GLY A 115 19.15 3.69 1.88
C GLY A 115 19.63 4.19 0.52
N SER A 116 19.25 5.40 0.11
CA SER A 116 19.69 5.97 -1.17
C SER A 116 21.18 6.28 -1.19
N LEU A 117 21.74 6.84 -0.11
CA LEU A 117 23.19 7.08 -0.01
C LEU A 117 23.98 5.76 -0.04
N ALA A 118 23.52 4.75 0.70
CA ALA A 118 24.15 3.43 0.71
C ALA A 118 24.09 2.74 -0.67
N ALA A 119 22.92 2.76 -1.32
CA ALA A 119 22.74 2.20 -2.66
C ALA A 119 23.61 2.93 -3.70
N TYR A 120 23.67 4.26 -3.65
CA TYR A 120 24.52 5.06 -4.54
C TYR A 120 26.00 4.71 -4.37
N GLY A 121 26.47 4.59 -3.13
CA GLY A 121 27.83 4.14 -2.84
C GLY A 121 28.12 2.78 -3.48
N LEU A 122 27.25 1.79 -3.22
CA LEU A 122 27.41 0.40 -3.70
C LEU A 122 27.38 0.27 -5.23
N VAL A 123 26.62 1.12 -5.94
CA VAL A 123 26.56 1.07 -7.40
C VAL A 123 27.76 1.80 -8.03
N ARG A 124 28.23 2.89 -7.41
CA ARG A 124 29.25 3.75 -8.04
C ARG A 124 30.68 3.32 -7.76
N TYR A 125 30.95 2.79 -6.57
CA TYR A 125 32.31 2.44 -6.14
C TYR A 125 32.47 0.93 -6.02
N ARG A 126 33.64 0.41 -6.39
CA ARG A 126 33.99 -1.00 -6.17
C ARG A 126 34.60 -1.15 -4.78
N TYR A 127 33.80 -1.57 -3.81
CA TYR A 127 34.26 -1.88 -2.47
C TYR A 127 34.87 -3.28 -2.42
N LYS A 128 36.06 -3.35 -1.84
CA LYS A 128 36.68 -4.58 -1.32
C LYS A 128 36.98 -4.32 0.15
N PHE A 129 35.98 -4.53 1.00
CA PHE A 129 36.18 -4.39 2.44
C PHE A 129 36.54 -5.76 3.02
N ALA A 130 37.82 -5.96 3.32
CA ALA A 130 38.42 -7.22 3.80
C ALA A 130 38.17 -8.42 2.88
N TRP A 131 37.04 -9.10 3.02
CA TRP A 131 36.59 -10.25 2.23
C TRP A 131 35.24 -10.03 1.53
N PHE A 132 34.51 -8.96 1.88
CA PHE A 132 33.21 -8.64 1.29
C PHE A 132 33.37 -7.79 0.03
N ARG A 133 32.80 -8.28 -1.08
CA ARG A 133 32.60 -7.51 -2.33
C ARG A 133 31.21 -6.87 -2.32
N ASN A 134 30.98 -5.91 -3.23
CA ASN A 134 29.66 -5.28 -3.40
C ASN A 134 28.52 -6.31 -3.54
N GLU A 135 28.76 -7.38 -4.29
CA GLU A 135 27.78 -8.47 -4.51
C GLU A 135 27.40 -9.16 -3.20
N ASP A 136 28.38 -9.44 -2.34
CA ASP A 136 28.16 -10.10 -1.05
C ASP A 136 27.41 -9.19 -0.07
N ILE A 137 27.70 -7.88 -0.09
CA ILE A 137 27.02 -6.88 0.74
C ILE A 137 25.55 -6.75 0.33
N SER A 138 25.27 -6.64 -0.97
CA SER A 138 23.89 -6.59 -1.47
C SER A 138 23.14 -7.89 -1.20
N PHE A 139 23.79 -9.04 -1.34
CA PHE A 139 23.20 -10.34 -1.01
C PHE A 139 22.89 -10.46 0.49
N PHE A 140 23.76 -9.95 1.36
CA PHE A 140 23.51 -9.88 2.80
C PHE A 140 22.24 -9.07 3.10
N PHE A 141 22.08 -7.85 2.56
CA PHE A 141 20.86 -7.06 2.78
C PHE A 141 19.58 -7.75 2.28
N LEU A 142 19.64 -8.38 1.10
CA LEU A 142 18.52 -9.15 0.56
C LEU A 142 18.17 -10.34 1.47
N SER A 143 19.18 -11.03 2.00
CA SER A 143 18.96 -12.13 2.93
C SER A 143 18.23 -11.67 4.19
N GLN A 144 18.60 -10.50 4.76
CA GLN A 144 17.94 -9.96 5.95
C GLN A 144 16.47 -9.60 5.71
N LEU A 145 16.10 -9.28 4.47
CA LEU A 145 14.72 -8.95 4.09
C LEU A 145 13.85 -10.20 3.90
N ILE A 146 14.46 -11.33 3.54
CA ILE A 146 13.80 -12.62 3.34
C ILE A 146 13.75 -13.42 4.66
N LEU A 147 14.67 -13.15 5.59
CA LEU A 147 14.67 -13.80 6.90
C LEU A 147 13.33 -13.54 7.60
N PRO A 148 12.65 -14.61 8.05
CA PRO A 148 11.34 -14.47 8.65
C PRO A 148 11.48 -13.65 9.94
N PRO A 149 10.75 -12.53 10.08
CA PRO A 149 10.95 -11.58 11.17
C PRO A 149 10.70 -12.18 12.56
N VAL A 150 9.94 -13.29 12.61
CA VAL A 150 9.68 -14.06 13.84
C VAL A 150 10.96 -14.60 14.48
N VAL A 151 11.99 -14.95 13.69
CA VAL A 151 13.26 -15.50 14.20
C VAL A 151 14.08 -14.45 14.94
N LEU A 152 13.85 -13.17 14.64
CA LEU A 152 14.54 -12.05 15.28
C LEU A 152 13.79 -11.49 16.51
N ALA A 153 12.52 -11.84 16.68
CA ALA A 153 11.63 -11.26 17.68
C ALA A 153 11.39 -12.17 18.91
N LEU A 154 11.68 -13.47 18.82
CA LEU A 154 11.59 -14.39 19.96
C LEU A 154 12.91 -14.35 20.76
N PRO A 155 12.87 -14.05 22.08
CA PRO A 155 14.05 -13.99 22.93
C PRO A 155 14.67 -15.35 23.22
#